data_AF-A0A5E4L4T7-F1
#
_entry.id   AF-A0A5E4L4T7-F1
#
_cell.length_a   1.000
_cell.length_b   1.000
_cell.length_c   1.000
_cell.angle_alpha   90.00
_cell.angle_beta   90.00
_cell.angle_gamma   90.00
#
_symmetry.space_group_name_H-M   'P 1'
#
loop_
_entity.id
_entity.type
_entity.pdbx_description
1 polymer ?
#
loop_
_entity_poly.entity_id
_entity_poly.type
_entity_poly.pdbx_seq_one_letter_code
_entity_poly.pdbx_strand_id
1 'polypeptide(L)'
;MTQIQIDNFLNPGLEQIRQSIRDIDDSYNNDWDILAELCQNSVDAIRKSVVEEGIIKLEIDAQRKSIKIYDNGIGIHPSKLAYLLKPFSTDKRDDPETIGEKGVGLTYVMFSGNKFIIKSGTDQGVGKGTIRNAYTWKQRDDEEILNLEFEDLTEDFKGTEVIIEAIQNTTIFELNFKQLEFILRTKTALGSTKSIWETDRNINIELVYKDVNGDINRTDLPFQYWLVYENLPPTAKINYDEFTNYAIESDRTDLEKRNKLRDKVIFKIGKYVHNNVKEIKYVACFVPKRNVWNKISVYNGLCTEEQLENENWIENFGYVKFMSGIFSSIKGMPTGIVTDHPLTGYAGYWANLFILFEDSSLKFDIGRKSLHGRQAKILKDYAKMIFNDYLRSIVKYISGEPEPTTEWDRDEAFEEIESMLDLDAKEIKFRKNPKDQEASVAALFFECIGNGKISDIIPLYAGYRGKYDLYAKWGRKKLVIEFKSRLKNIIKDFNDAQKLFDEIDCIICWDVSDEDRDMLRTRLGIEIEEIAPNILSQRTQTIPHSTHKLLLSGFTKPIYILDLKKILE
;
A
#
# COMPACT_ATOMS: atom_id res chain seq x y z
N MET A 1 -12.84 -16.42 -57.76
CA MET A 1 -12.82 -16.25 -56.29
C MET A 1 -12.39 -17.58 -55.70
N THR A 2 -11.20 -17.65 -55.13
CA THR A 2 -10.68 -18.87 -54.49
C THR A 2 -11.26 -18.90 -53.08
N GLN A 3 -12.22 -19.80 -52.86
CA GLN A 3 -12.84 -20.00 -51.57
C GLN A 3 -11.87 -20.83 -50.72
N ILE A 4 -11.14 -20.17 -49.80
CA ILE A 4 -10.27 -20.87 -48.85
C ILE A 4 -11.18 -21.55 -47.84
N GLN A 5 -11.30 -22.87 -47.95
CA GLN A 5 -11.99 -23.70 -46.97
C GLN A 5 -10.97 -23.99 -45.86
N ILE A 6 -11.13 -23.31 -44.72
CA ILE A 6 -10.34 -23.58 -43.52
C ILE A 6 -10.93 -24.82 -42.88
N ASP A 7 -10.19 -25.94 -42.93
CA ASP A 7 -10.57 -27.16 -42.23
C ASP A 7 -10.57 -26.89 -40.72
N ASN A 8 -11.78 -26.82 -40.16
CA ASN A 8 -12.06 -26.59 -38.75
C ASN A 8 -11.72 -25.19 -38.20
N PHE A 9 -12.51 -24.19 -38.63
CA PHE A 9 -12.49 -22.78 -38.21
C PHE A 9 -12.35 -22.53 -36.69
N LEU A 10 -12.77 -23.46 -35.83
CA LEU A 10 -12.79 -23.30 -34.37
C LEU A 10 -11.59 -23.94 -33.65
N ASN A 11 -10.75 -24.71 -34.35
CA ASN A 11 -9.57 -25.30 -33.73
C ASN A 11 -8.39 -24.32 -33.80
N PRO A 12 -7.83 -23.88 -32.67
CA PRO A 12 -6.63 -23.07 -32.69
C PRO A 12 -5.44 -23.91 -33.18
N GLY A 13 -4.62 -23.33 -34.06
CA GLY A 13 -3.30 -23.83 -34.39
C GLY A 13 -2.30 -23.55 -33.26
N LEU A 14 -1.08 -24.07 -33.42
CA LEU A 14 -0.04 -24.02 -32.38
C LEU A 14 0.30 -22.58 -31.95
N GLU A 15 0.41 -21.65 -32.89
CA GLU A 15 0.76 -20.27 -32.55
C GLU A 15 -0.37 -19.55 -31.79
N GLN A 16 -1.64 -19.83 -32.11
CA GLN A 16 -2.75 -19.31 -31.31
C GLN A 16 -2.76 -19.88 -29.90
N ILE A 17 -2.39 -21.16 -29.72
CA ILE A 17 -2.25 -21.78 -28.39
C ILE A 17 -1.11 -21.12 -27.60
N ARG A 18 0.07 -20.93 -28.22
CA ARG A 18 1.20 -20.24 -27.59
C ARG A 18 0.83 -18.83 -27.19
N GLN A 19 0.22 -18.06 -28.09
CA GLN A 19 -0.21 -16.71 -27.80
C GLN A 19 -1.19 -16.67 -26.63
N SER A 20 -2.18 -17.58 -26.61
CA SER A 20 -3.13 -17.67 -25.51
C SER A 20 -2.46 -18.00 -24.16
N ILE A 21 -1.40 -18.81 -24.16
CA ILE A 21 -0.60 -19.10 -22.96
C ILE A 21 0.22 -17.87 -22.53
N ARG A 22 0.81 -17.13 -23.48
CA ARG A 22 1.48 -15.85 -23.21
C ARG A 22 0.51 -14.84 -22.60
N ASP A 23 -0.71 -14.74 -23.13
CA ASP A 23 -1.76 -13.85 -22.60
C ASP A 23 -2.21 -14.26 -21.18
N ILE A 24 -2.21 -15.56 -20.88
CA ILE A 24 -2.42 -16.06 -19.50
C ILE A 24 -1.26 -15.63 -18.61
N ASP A 25 -0.01 -15.81 -19.05
CA ASP A 25 1.20 -15.43 -18.30
C ASP A 25 1.21 -13.93 -18.00
N ASP A 26 0.94 -13.10 -19.02
CA ASP A 26 0.78 -11.65 -18.89
C ASP A 26 -0.36 -11.26 -17.95
N SER A 27 -1.32 -12.17 -17.70
CA SER A 27 -2.40 -11.97 -16.74
C SER A 27 -1.99 -12.15 -15.28
N TYR A 28 -0.82 -12.72 -15.01
CA TYR A 28 -0.23 -12.81 -13.68
C TYR A 28 0.86 -11.75 -13.54
N ASN A 29 0.72 -10.91 -12.51
CA ASN A 29 1.56 -9.71 -12.36
C ASN A 29 2.50 -9.78 -11.16
N ASN A 30 2.33 -10.77 -10.29
CA ASN A 30 3.08 -10.85 -9.05
C ASN A 30 3.99 -12.07 -9.03
N ASP A 31 5.20 -11.89 -8.51
CA ASP A 31 6.18 -12.97 -8.41
C ASP A 31 5.68 -14.18 -7.59
N TRP A 32 4.81 -13.93 -6.61
CA TRP A 32 4.24 -14.98 -5.75
C TRP A 32 3.02 -15.70 -6.36
N ASP A 33 2.56 -15.32 -7.55
CA ASP A 33 1.34 -15.90 -8.14
C ASP A 33 1.48 -17.43 -8.36
N ILE A 34 2.70 -17.92 -8.62
CA ILE A 34 2.98 -19.35 -8.74
C ILE A 34 2.71 -20.09 -7.42
N LEU A 35 3.11 -19.49 -6.28
CA LEU A 35 2.83 -20.02 -4.95
C LEU A 35 1.34 -19.92 -4.65
N ALA A 36 0.69 -18.82 -5.03
CA ALA A 36 -0.73 -18.62 -4.83
C ALA A 36 -1.57 -19.70 -5.53
N GLU A 37 -1.28 -20.02 -6.79
CA GLU A 37 -1.97 -21.07 -7.55
C GLU A 37 -1.73 -22.48 -6.99
N LEU A 38 -0.48 -22.81 -6.68
CA LEU A 38 -0.13 -24.12 -6.10
C LEU A 38 -0.82 -24.34 -4.75
N CYS A 39 -0.68 -23.38 -3.83
CA CYS A 39 -1.27 -23.45 -2.50
C CYS A 39 -2.80 -23.49 -2.56
N GLN A 40 -3.42 -22.73 -3.46
CA GLN A 40 -4.86 -22.72 -3.66
C GLN A 40 -5.37 -24.09 -4.13
N ASN A 41 -4.69 -24.72 -5.09
CA ASN A 41 -5.08 -26.04 -5.57
C ASN A 41 -5.02 -27.10 -4.47
N SER A 42 -3.97 -27.07 -3.63
CA SER A 42 -3.84 -27.98 -2.49
C SER A 42 -4.91 -27.74 -1.42
N VAL A 43 -5.20 -26.48 -1.06
CA VAL A 43 -6.26 -26.16 -0.09
C VAL A 43 -7.64 -26.55 -0.63
N ASP A 44 -7.94 -26.27 -1.91
CA ASP A 44 -9.18 -26.70 -2.55
C ASP A 44 -9.31 -28.24 -2.54
N ALA A 45 -8.23 -28.96 -2.86
CA ALA A 45 -8.22 -30.43 -2.90
C ALA A 45 -8.46 -31.05 -1.53
N ILE A 46 -7.85 -30.48 -0.48
CA ILE A 46 -8.10 -30.90 0.90
C ILE A 46 -9.54 -30.58 1.28
N ARG A 47 -10.04 -29.36 1.03
CA ARG A 47 -11.42 -28.96 1.37
C ARG A 47 -12.49 -29.86 0.74
N LYS A 48 -12.24 -30.37 -0.47
CA LYS A 48 -13.14 -31.33 -1.15
C LYS A 48 -13.03 -32.76 -0.66
N SER A 49 -11.92 -33.11 -0.02
CA SER A 49 -11.68 -34.47 0.44
C SER A 49 -12.44 -34.76 1.74
N VAL A 50 -12.54 -36.04 2.07
CA VAL A 50 -13.09 -36.53 3.34
C VAL A 50 -12.06 -36.58 4.48
N VAL A 51 -10.81 -36.16 4.26
CA VAL A 51 -9.74 -36.28 5.27
C VAL A 51 -9.98 -35.33 6.43
N GLU A 52 -9.95 -35.79 7.68
CA GLU A 52 -10.18 -34.89 8.83
C GLU A 52 -9.03 -33.90 9.00
N GLU A 53 -7.78 -34.36 8.85
CA GLU A 53 -6.57 -33.55 8.95
C GLU A 53 -5.90 -33.40 7.59
N GLY A 54 -5.90 -32.17 7.08
CA GLY A 54 -5.17 -31.83 5.86
C GLY A 54 -3.66 -31.79 6.11
N ILE A 55 -2.88 -32.21 5.13
CA ILE A 55 -1.42 -32.11 5.15
C ILE A 55 -1.00 -31.47 3.84
N ILE A 56 -0.22 -30.40 3.95
CA ILE A 56 0.50 -29.79 2.83
C ILE A 56 1.99 -29.82 3.15
N LYS A 57 2.81 -30.23 2.18
CA LYS A 57 4.26 -30.12 2.26
C LYS A 57 4.74 -29.23 1.13
N LEU A 58 5.40 -28.13 1.45
CA LEU A 58 5.91 -27.17 0.48
C LEU A 58 7.43 -27.07 0.62
N GLU A 59 8.14 -27.43 -0.44
CA GLU A 59 9.58 -27.30 -0.55
C GLU A 59 9.93 -26.27 -1.63
N ILE A 60 10.77 -25.30 -1.28
CA ILE A 60 11.25 -24.27 -2.21
C ILE A 60 12.78 -24.28 -2.17
N ASP A 61 13.41 -24.46 -3.33
CA ASP A 61 14.87 -24.46 -3.48
C ASP A 61 15.28 -23.31 -4.42
N ALA A 62 15.87 -22.27 -3.83
CA ALA A 62 16.31 -21.07 -4.54
C ALA A 62 17.51 -21.33 -5.47
N GLN A 63 18.38 -22.28 -5.15
CA GLN A 63 19.53 -22.62 -5.99
C GLN A 63 19.08 -23.34 -7.26
N ARG A 64 18.13 -24.26 -7.13
CA ARG A 64 17.57 -25.01 -8.26
C ARG A 64 16.42 -24.29 -8.97
N LYS A 65 15.93 -23.17 -8.39
CA LYS A 65 14.73 -22.44 -8.82
C LYS A 65 13.58 -23.42 -9.04
N SER A 66 13.30 -24.17 -7.98
CA SER A 66 12.29 -25.22 -8.00
C SER A 66 11.34 -25.11 -6.83
N ILE A 67 10.08 -25.48 -7.08
CA ILE A 67 9.02 -25.55 -6.09
C ILE A 67 8.42 -26.94 -6.17
N LYS A 68 8.27 -27.58 -5.01
CA LYS A 68 7.59 -28.85 -4.86
C LYS A 68 6.48 -28.69 -3.82
N ILE A 69 5.27 -29.07 -4.17
CA ILE A 69 4.15 -29.07 -3.24
C ILE A 69 3.47 -30.44 -3.25
N TYR A 70 3.10 -30.92 -2.08
CA TYR A 70 2.29 -32.12 -1.89
C TYR A 70 1.08 -31.79 -1.03
N ASP A 71 -0.07 -32.36 -1.36
CA ASP A 71 -1.24 -32.41 -0.48
C ASP A 71 -1.84 -33.82 -0.40
N ASN A 72 -2.48 -34.12 0.73
CA ASN A 72 -3.23 -35.36 0.94
C ASN A 72 -4.72 -35.24 0.60
N GLY A 73 -5.08 -34.33 -0.33
CA GLY A 73 -6.46 -34.04 -0.68
C GLY A 73 -7.13 -35.14 -1.51
N ILE A 74 -8.20 -34.76 -2.22
CA ILE A 74 -9.04 -35.71 -2.97
C ILE A 74 -8.31 -36.38 -4.14
N GLY A 75 -7.19 -35.82 -4.59
CA GLY A 75 -6.45 -36.27 -5.76
C GLY A 75 -7.23 -36.14 -7.06
N ILE A 76 -6.64 -36.63 -8.15
CA ILE A 76 -7.20 -36.62 -9.49
C ILE A 76 -7.19 -38.05 -10.02
N HIS A 77 -8.34 -38.51 -10.51
CA HIS A 77 -8.44 -39.83 -11.12
C HIS A 77 -7.47 -39.96 -12.31
N PRO A 78 -6.70 -41.06 -12.47
CA PRO A 78 -5.68 -41.19 -13.51
C PRO A 78 -6.19 -40.91 -14.93
N SER A 79 -7.37 -41.43 -15.28
CA SER A 79 -8.00 -41.19 -16.59
C SER A 79 -8.37 -39.73 -16.88
N LYS A 80 -8.47 -38.89 -15.84
CA LYS A 80 -8.75 -37.45 -15.96
C LYS A 80 -7.49 -36.60 -15.97
N LEU A 81 -6.40 -37.07 -15.36
CA LEU A 81 -5.20 -36.25 -15.14
C LEU A 81 -4.60 -35.75 -16.47
N ALA A 82 -4.43 -36.63 -17.45
CA ALA A 82 -3.91 -36.25 -18.77
C ALA A 82 -4.81 -35.22 -19.48
N TYR A 83 -6.12 -35.28 -19.26
CA TYR A 83 -7.06 -34.31 -19.82
C TYR A 83 -6.98 -32.94 -19.11
N LEU A 84 -6.88 -32.93 -17.78
CA LEU A 84 -6.79 -31.69 -17.00
C LEU A 84 -5.48 -30.93 -17.20
N LEU A 85 -4.43 -31.61 -17.68
CA LEU A 85 -3.17 -30.98 -18.08
C LEU A 85 -3.24 -30.28 -19.44
N LYS A 86 -4.30 -30.49 -20.22
CA LYS A 86 -4.49 -29.73 -21.46
C LYS A 86 -4.79 -28.27 -21.11
N PRO A 87 -4.17 -27.29 -21.79
CA PRO A 87 -4.53 -25.89 -21.64
C PRO A 87 -6.05 -25.70 -21.75
N PHE A 88 -6.60 -24.78 -20.94
CA PHE A 88 -8.03 -24.43 -20.89
C PHE A 88 -8.99 -25.52 -20.38
N SER A 89 -8.48 -26.66 -19.90
CA SER A 89 -9.31 -27.71 -19.31
C SER A 89 -9.54 -27.48 -17.82
N THR A 90 -10.77 -27.68 -17.34
CA THR A 90 -11.12 -27.53 -15.93
C THR A 90 -12.33 -28.36 -15.54
N ASP A 91 -12.27 -28.93 -14.33
CA ASP A 91 -13.36 -29.63 -13.66
C ASP A 91 -14.06 -28.73 -12.61
N LYS A 92 -13.71 -27.45 -12.49
CA LYS A 92 -14.19 -26.53 -11.43
C LYS A 92 -15.33 -25.57 -11.84
N ARG A 93 -16.11 -25.88 -12.88
CA ARG A 93 -17.24 -25.01 -13.28
C ARG A 93 -18.37 -25.10 -12.24
N ASP A 94 -18.80 -23.94 -11.73
CA ASP A 94 -19.96 -23.74 -10.84
C ASP A 94 -19.87 -24.29 -9.40
N ASP A 95 -18.67 -24.44 -8.82
CA ASP A 95 -18.49 -24.88 -7.43
C ASP A 95 -18.34 -23.70 -6.44
N PRO A 96 -19.32 -23.47 -5.54
CA PRO A 96 -19.28 -22.35 -4.61
C PRO A 96 -18.20 -22.49 -3.54
N GLU A 97 -17.71 -23.70 -3.24
CA GLU A 97 -16.74 -23.94 -2.17
C GLU A 97 -15.28 -23.80 -2.62
N THR A 98 -15.01 -23.91 -3.92
CA THR A 98 -13.66 -23.70 -4.46
C THR A 98 -13.28 -22.24 -4.61
N ILE A 99 -12.00 -21.94 -4.35
CA ILE A 99 -11.45 -20.63 -4.65
C ILE A 99 -11.21 -20.49 -6.17
N GLY A 100 -10.86 -21.58 -6.87
CA GLY A 100 -10.52 -21.55 -8.30
C GLY A 100 -11.71 -21.67 -9.24
N GLU A 101 -11.95 -20.65 -10.07
CA GLU A 101 -13.14 -20.60 -10.96
C GLU A 101 -12.82 -20.83 -12.46
N LYS A 102 -11.60 -20.50 -12.93
CA LYS A 102 -11.33 -20.31 -14.37
C LYS A 102 -10.47 -21.38 -15.05
N GLY A 103 -9.83 -22.28 -14.30
CA GLY A 103 -9.10 -23.41 -14.89
C GLY A 103 -7.74 -23.12 -15.52
N VAL A 104 -7.21 -21.89 -15.39
CA VAL A 104 -5.97 -21.46 -16.05
C VAL A 104 -4.75 -21.49 -15.13
N GLY A 105 -4.94 -21.58 -13.81
CA GLY A 105 -3.85 -21.53 -12.83
C GLY A 105 -2.81 -22.64 -12.99
N LEU A 106 -3.25 -23.88 -13.23
CA LEU A 106 -2.33 -24.99 -13.49
C LEU A 106 -1.54 -24.81 -14.80
N THR A 107 -2.18 -24.23 -15.81
CA THR A 107 -1.51 -23.89 -17.08
C THR A 107 -0.42 -22.84 -16.82
N TYR A 108 -0.72 -21.77 -16.08
CA TYR A 108 0.28 -20.76 -15.70
C TYR A 108 1.48 -21.38 -14.98
N VAL A 109 1.24 -22.19 -13.94
CA VAL A 109 2.31 -22.90 -13.21
C VAL A 109 3.14 -23.75 -14.17
N MET A 110 2.50 -24.61 -14.96
CA MET A 110 3.17 -25.52 -15.90
C MET A 110 4.11 -24.80 -16.88
N PHE A 111 3.74 -23.61 -17.33
CA PHE A 111 4.51 -22.80 -18.27
C PHE A 111 5.46 -21.78 -17.60
N SER A 112 5.57 -21.78 -16.26
CA SER A 112 6.49 -20.92 -15.52
C SER A 112 7.93 -21.47 -15.45
N GLY A 113 8.13 -22.74 -15.83
CA GLY A 113 9.43 -23.41 -15.80
C GLY A 113 9.62 -24.41 -16.93
N ASN A 114 10.83 -24.98 -17.02
CA ASN A 114 11.17 -25.93 -18.09
C ASN A 114 10.96 -27.40 -17.72
N LYS A 115 10.57 -27.71 -16.50
CA LYS A 115 10.19 -29.07 -16.13
C LYS A 115 9.05 -29.02 -15.13
N PHE A 116 7.93 -29.61 -15.52
CA PHE A 116 6.74 -29.74 -14.71
C PHE A 116 6.40 -31.22 -14.56
N ILE A 117 6.18 -31.65 -13.32
CA ILE A 117 5.74 -33.00 -12.99
C ILE A 117 4.53 -32.87 -12.09
N ILE A 118 3.47 -33.60 -12.40
CA ILE A 118 2.35 -33.81 -11.49
C ILE A 118 2.17 -35.31 -11.28
N LYS A 119 2.03 -35.72 -10.04
CA LYS A 119 1.65 -37.07 -9.63
C LYS A 119 0.39 -36.93 -8.80
N SER A 120 -0.69 -37.59 -9.18
CA SER A 120 -1.95 -37.50 -8.46
C SER A 120 -2.62 -38.86 -8.40
N GLY A 121 -3.20 -39.18 -7.26
CA GLY A 121 -3.78 -40.49 -7.01
C GLY A 121 -5.02 -40.44 -6.14
N THR A 122 -5.90 -41.39 -6.40
CA THR A 122 -7.09 -41.67 -5.62
C THR A 122 -7.10 -43.15 -5.24
N ASP A 123 -8.13 -43.59 -4.53
CA ASP A 123 -8.32 -45.01 -4.20
C ASP A 123 -8.50 -45.90 -5.45
N GLN A 124 -8.58 -45.31 -6.66
CA GLN A 124 -8.75 -46.00 -7.94
C GLN A 124 -7.48 -46.05 -8.79
N GLY A 125 -6.35 -45.50 -8.31
CA GLY A 125 -5.06 -45.56 -8.98
C GLY A 125 -4.33 -44.23 -9.00
N VAL A 126 -3.13 -44.25 -9.57
CA VAL A 126 -2.18 -43.12 -9.57
C VAL A 126 -1.75 -42.83 -11.00
N GLY A 127 -1.82 -41.55 -11.39
CA GLY A 127 -1.30 -41.07 -12.67
C GLY A 127 -0.16 -40.10 -12.45
N LYS A 128 0.80 -40.08 -13.37
CA LYS A 128 1.90 -39.13 -13.40
C LYS A 128 2.07 -38.53 -14.78
N GLY A 129 2.02 -37.21 -14.86
CA GLY A 129 2.29 -36.42 -16.06
C GLY A 129 3.62 -35.69 -15.93
N THR A 130 4.46 -35.75 -16.95
CA THR A 130 5.71 -34.99 -17.05
C THR A 130 5.73 -34.19 -18.35
N ILE A 131 6.03 -32.90 -18.23
CA ILE A 131 6.18 -31.98 -19.36
C ILE A 131 7.54 -31.30 -19.24
N ARG A 132 8.29 -31.28 -20.34
CA ARG A 132 9.64 -30.72 -20.43
C ARG A 132 9.66 -29.59 -21.45
N ASN A 133 10.53 -28.63 -21.20
CA ASN A 133 10.73 -27.44 -22.03
C ASN A 133 9.47 -26.57 -22.21
N ALA A 134 8.50 -26.62 -21.28
CA ALA A 134 7.24 -25.89 -21.40
C ALA A 134 7.46 -24.36 -21.57
N TYR A 135 8.25 -23.75 -20.67
CA TYR A 135 8.62 -22.34 -20.76
C TYR A 135 9.32 -21.99 -22.09
N THR A 136 10.29 -22.82 -22.50
CA THR A 136 11.00 -22.58 -23.77
C THR A 136 10.05 -22.72 -24.96
N TRP A 137 9.18 -23.73 -24.95
CA TRP A 137 8.22 -24.00 -26.02
C TRP A 137 7.24 -22.85 -26.24
N LYS A 138 6.76 -22.20 -25.17
CA LYS A 138 5.85 -21.04 -25.33
C LYS A 138 6.53 -19.84 -25.99
N GLN A 139 7.85 -19.75 -26.00
CA GLN A 139 8.60 -18.65 -26.61
C GLN A 139 9.02 -18.92 -28.06
N ARG A 140 8.83 -20.13 -28.57
CA ARG A 140 9.19 -20.51 -29.94
C ARG A 140 8.11 -20.09 -30.93
N ASP A 141 8.52 -20.00 -32.20
CA ASP A 141 7.70 -19.64 -33.37
C ASP A 141 7.65 -20.78 -34.41
N ASP A 142 8.19 -21.95 -34.08
CA ASP A 142 8.21 -23.15 -34.94
C ASP A 142 6.96 -24.04 -34.79
N GLU A 143 6.86 -25.12 -35.55
CA GLU A 143 5.74 -26.07 -35.47
C GLU A 143 5.99 -27.23 -34.49
N GLU A 144 7.01 -27.14 -33.61
CA GLU A 144 7.30 -28.23 -32.67
C GLU A 144 6.18 -28.38 -31.65
N ILE A 145 5.76 -29.62 -31.38
CA ILE A 145 4.67 -29.94 -30.45
C ILE A 145 5.23 -30.18 -29.04
N LEU A 146 4.57 -29.62 -28.02
CA LEU A 146 4.87 -29.92 -26.63
C LEU A 146 4.30 -31.28 -26.24
N ASN A 147 5.15 -32.21 -25.83
CA ASN A 147 4.75 -33.56 -25.47
C ASN A 147 4.46 -33.69 -23.96
N LEU A 148 3.40 -34.44 -23.64
CA LEU A 148 3.10 -34.93 -22.30
C LEU A 148 3.56 -36.40 -22.21
N GLU A 149 4.52 -36.67 -21.35
CA GLU A 149 4.87 -38.03 -20.92
C GLU A 149 3.90 -38.44 -19.81
N PHE A 150 3.09 -39.49 -20.02
CA PHE A 150 2.09 -39.94 -19.05
C PHE A 150 2.32 -41.40 -18.66
N GLU A 151 2.31 -41.66 -17.36
CA GLU A 151 2.52 -42.98 -16.75
C GLU A 151 1.39 -43.28 -15.76
N ASP A 152 0.78 -44.47 -15.86
CA ASP A 152 -0.04 -45.03 -14.80
C ASP A 152 0.87 -45.79 -13.82
N LEU A 153 0.78 -45.46 -12.54
CA LEU A 153 1.63 -46.02 -11.49
C LEU A 153 0.84 -47.01 -10.63
N THR A 154 1.51 -48.09 -10.20
CA THR A 154 0.92 -49.16 -9.37
C THR A 154 1.14 -48.97 -7.88
N GLU A 155 1.74 -47.86 -7.48
CA GLU A 155 1.99 -47.53 -6.09
C GLU A 155 0.72 -47.04 -5.37
N ASP A 156 0.71 -47.18 -4.04
CA ASP A 156 -0.33 -46.58 -3.21
C ASP A 156 0.02 -45.12 -2.94
N PHE A 157 -0.76 -44.21 -3.51
CA PHE A 157 -0.59 -42.76 -3.34
C PHE A 157 -1.93 -42.06 -3.41
N LYS A 158 -2.21 -41.22 -2.41
CA LYS A 158 -3.44 -40.44 -2.33
C LYS A 158 -3.11 -38.96 -2.19
N GLY A 159 -3.80 -38.14 -2.97
CA GLY A 159 -3.57 -36.70 -3.03
C GLY A 159 -2.84 -36.28 -4.29
N THR A 160 -2.08 -35.18 -4.22
CA THR A 160 -1.40 -34.60 -5.38
C THR A 160 -0.02 -34.10 -4.99
N GLU A 161 0.99 -34.41 -5.79
CA GLU A 161 2.33 -33.84 -5.74
C GLU A 161 2.59 -33.10 -7.06
N VAL A 162 3.04 -31.86 -6.97
CA VAL A 162 3.46 -31.04 -8.12
C VAL A 162 4.89 -30.60 -7.90
N ILE A 163 5.73 -30.81 -8.91
CA ILE A 163 7.12 -30.37 -8.95
C ILE A 163 7.30 -29.50 -10.17
N ILE A 164 7.88 -28.32 -9.97
CA ILE A 164 8.32 -27.44 -11.04
C ILE A 164 9.78 -27.06 -10.82
N GLU A 165 10.59 -27.20 -11.87
CA GLU A 165 12.02 -26.92 -11.86
C GLU A 165 12.40 -25.99 -13.01
N ALA A 166 13.56 -25.34 -12.86
CA ALA A 166 14.05 -24.34 -13.81
C ALA A 166 13.00 -23.27 -14.09
N ILE A 167 12.39 -22.75 -13.01
CA ILE A 167 11.48 -21.61 -13.06
C ILE A 167 12.28 -20.39 -13.54
N GLN A 168 11.64 -19.54 -14.34
CA GLN A 168 12.21 -18.25 -14.76
C GLN A 168 12.65 -17.41 -13.56
N ASN A 169 13.55 -16.45 -13.77
CA ASN A 169 13.99 -15.57 -12.68
C ASN A 169 12.79 -14.79 -12.13
N THR A 170 12.47 -15.05 -10.87
CA THR A 170 11.47 -14.32 -10.09
C THR A 170 12.06 -14.03 -8.72
N THR A 171 11.63 -12.93 -8.11
CA THR A 171 12.16 -12.45 -6.83
C THR A 171 11.84 -13.38 -5.65
N ILE A 172 10.89 -14.32 -5.79
CA ILE A 172 10.53 -15.27 -4.72
C ILE A 172 11.72 -16.12 -4.24
N PHE A 173 12.69 -16.38 -5.12
CA PHE A 173 13.88 -17.18 -4.78
C PHE A 173 14.94 -16.34 -4.06
N GLU A 174 14.81 -15.02 -4.08
CA GLU A 174 15.71 -14.08 -3.39
C GLU A 174 15.19 -13.70 -1.99
N LEU A 175 13.96 -14.13 -1.65
CA LEU A 175 13.36 -13.87 -0.35
C LEU A 175 14.09 -14.59 0.77
N ASN A 176 14.23 -13.92 1.92
CA ASN A 176 14.60 -14.61 3.13
C ASN A 176 13.44 -15.48 3.66
N PHE A 177 13.75 -16.36 4.60
CA PHE A 177 12.76 -17.32 5.13
C PHE A 177 11.53 -16.65 5.75
N LYS A 178 11.69 -15.53 6.48
CA LYS A 178 10.56 -14.80 7.09
C LYS A 178 9.71 -14.06 6.08
N GLN A 179 10.32 -13.51 5.03
CA GLN A 179 9.60 -12.92 3.90
C GLN A 179 8.76 -13.98 3.19
N LEU A 180 9.30 -15.19 2.99
CA LEU A 180 8.55 -16.30 2.40
C LEU A 180 7.36 -16.73 3.28
N GLU A 181 7.56 -16.91 4.58
CA GLU A 181 6.44 -17.17 5.53
C GLU A 181 5.36 -16.09 5.42
N PHE A 182 5.76 -14.82 5.35
CA PHE A 182 4.85 -13.68 5.20
C PHE A 182 4.04 -13.75 3.92
N ILE A 183 4.67 -14.03 2.78
CA ILE A 183 3.98 -14.15 1.49
C ILE A 183 3.00 -15.32 1.49
N LEU A 184 3.42 -16.49 1.98
CA LEU A 184 2.55 -17.65 2.09
C LEU A 184 1.32 -17.37 2.99
N ARG A 185 1.50 -16.63 4.09
CA ARG A 185 0.41 -16.32 5.02
C ARG A 185 -0.43 -15.09 4.65
N THR A 186 0.00 -14.24 3.73
CA THR A 186 -0.72 -13.00 3.41
C THR A 186 -1.14 -12.86 1.95
N LYS A 187 -0.67 -13.74 1.08
CA LYS A 187 -0.91 -13.69 -0.37
C LYS A 187 -1.33 -15.03 -0.97
N THR A 188 -1.37 -16.10 -0.18
CA THR A 188 -1.78 -17.44 -0.66
C THR A 188 -2.86 -18.06 0.24
N ALA A 189 -3.45 -19.16 -0.22
CA ALA A 189 -4.52 -19.86 0.51
C ALA A 189 -4.06 -20.48 1.83
N LEU A 190 -2.74 -20.63 2.04
CA LEU A 190 -2.18 -21.10 3.32
C LEU A 190 -2.45 -20.11 4.45
N GLY A 191 -2.52 -18.82 4.12
CA GLY A 191 -2.88 -17.74 5.03
C GLY A 191 -4.37 -17.60 5.26
N SER A 192 -5.07 -18.67 5.67
CA SER A 192 -6.54 -18.63 5.73
C SER A 192 -7.04 -17.48 6.60
N THR A 193 -7.89 -16.61 6.03
CA THR A 193 -8.54 -15.52 6.74
C THR A 193 -9.75 -15.97 7.53
N LYS A 194 -10.31 -17.16 7.24
CA LYS A 194 -11.49 -17.68 7.96
C LYS A 194 -11.26 -17.79 9.46
N SER A 195 -10.06 -18.18 9.87
CA SER A 195 -9.63 -18.31 11.27
C SER A 195 -9.78 -17.02 12.10
N ILE A 196 -9.89 -15.86 11.44
CA ILE A 196 -10.14 -14.57 12.11
C ILE A 196 -11.55 -14.50 12.71
N TRP A 197 -12.53 -15.17 12.09
CA TRP A 197 -13.95 -15.05 12.45
C TRP A 197 -14.62 -16.37 12.83
N GLU A 198 -14.09 -17.50 12.38
CA GLU A 198 -14.66 -18.83 12.58
C GLU A 198 -13.58 -19.90 12.56
N THR A 199 -13.90 -21.10 13.05
CA THR A 199 -13.00 -22.24 12.95
C THR A 199 -12.91 -22.70 11.48
N ASP A 200 -11.69 -22.76 10.93
CA ASP A 200 -11.44 -23.35 9.61
C ASP A 200 -10.99 -24.82 9.74
N ARG A 201 -10.88 -25.51 8.62
CA ARG A 201 -10.33 -26.86 8.53
C ARG A 201 -8.89 -26.88 9.04
N ASN A 202 -8.56 -27.91 9.83
CA ASN A 202 -7.20 -28.11 10.28
C ASN A 202 -6.33 -28.61 9.11
N ILE A 203 -5.30 -27.85 8.75
CA ILE A 203 -4.33 -28.20 7.72
C ILE A 203 -2.94 -27.99 8.31
N ASN A 204 -2.19 -29.07 8.45
CA ASN A 204 -0.78 -29.01 8.82
C ASN A 204 0.07 -28.68 7.58
N ILE A 205 0.96 -27.69 7.70
CA ILE A 205 1.77 -27.21 6.59
C ILE A 205 3.24 -27.34 6.98
N GLU A 206 3.94 -28.29 6.36
CA GLU A 206 5.39 -28.42 6.48
C GLU A 206 6.04 -27.53 5.40
N LEU A 207 6.79 -26.49 5.81
CA LEU A 207 7.56 -25.63 4.91
C LEU A 207 9.04 -25.96 5.02
N VAL A 208 9.67 -26.28 3.89
CA VAL A 208 11.12 -26.42 3.73
C VAL A 208 11.60 -25.39 2.72
N TYR A 209 12.52 -24.52 3.14
CA TYR A 209 13.13 -23.54 2.26
C TYR A 209 14.64 -23.70 2.24
N LYS A 210 15.21 -23.85 1.05
CA LYS A 210 16.65 -23.81 0.83
C LYS A 210 16.99 -22.51 0.12
N ASP A 211 17.76 -21.67 0.80
CA ASP A 211 18.10 -20.34 0.32
C ASP A 211 19.19 -20.36 -0.78
N VAL A 212 19.55 -19.17 -1.27
CA VAL A 212 20.57 -19.01 -2.32
C VAL A 212 21.96 -19.49 -1.89
N ASN A 213 22.26 -19.45 -0.59
CA ASN A 213 23.53 -19.92 -0.02
C ASN A 213 23.52 -21.44 0.20
N GLY A 214 22.34 -22.06 0.18
CA GLY A 214 22.12 -23.49 0.39
C GLY A 214 21.71 -23.84 1.81
N ASP A 215 21.47 -22.85 2.66
CA ASP A 215 21.00 -23.04 4.03
C ASP A 215 19.55 -23.52 4.03
N ILE A 216 19.27 -24.55 4.82
CA ILE A 216 17.95 -25.19 4.86
C ILE A 216 17.23 -24.75 6.13
N ASN A 217 16.09 -24.09 5.95
CA ASN A 217 15.16 -23.72 6.99
C ASN A 217 13.91 -24.61 6.92
N ARG A 218 13.37 -24.98 8.08
CA ARG A 218 12.16 -25.79 8.21
C ARG A 218 11.25 -25.24 9.28
N THR A 219 9.95 -25.22 9.03
CA THR A 219 8.94 -24.87 10.03
C THR A 219 7.60 -25.52 9.71
N ASP A 220 6.80 -25.74 10.74
CA ASP A 220 5.36 -25.92 10.57
C ASP A 220 4.73 -24.53 10.45
N LEU A 221 4.12 -24.24 9.30
CA LEU A 221 3.51 -22.95 9.01
C LEU A 221 2.06 -22.94 9.53
N PRO A 222 1.64 -21.93 10.31
CA PRO A 222 0.24 -21.82 10.73
C PRO A 222 -0.70 -21.64 9.54
N PHE A 223 -1.76 -22.45 9.44
CA PHE A 223 -2.84 -22.29 8.46
C PHE A 223 -3.79 -21.13 8.84
N GLN A 224 -3.24 -19.93 8.88
CA GLN A 224 -3.95 -18.71 9.27
C GLN A 224 -3.26 -17.47 8.72
N TYR A 225 -4.05 -16.45 8.42
CA TYR A 225 -3.56 -15.16 7.97
C TYR A 225 -2.59 -14.54 8.99
N TRP A 226 -1.52 -13.89 8.52
CA TRP A 226 -0.59 -13.18 9.41
C TRP A 226 -1.12 -11.78 9.72
N LEU A 227 -1.71 -11.62 10.91
CA LEU A 227 -2.29 -10.34 11.32
C LEU A 227 -1.17 -9.34 11.68
N VAL A 228 -1.37 -8.06 11.31
CA VAL A 228 -0.48 -6.94 11.62
C VAL A 228 -0.06 -6.92 13.10
N TYR A 229 -0.99 -7.25 13.99
CA TYR A 229 -0.84 -7.18 15.44
C TYR A 229 -0.58 -8.55 16.10
N GLU A 230 -0.37 -9.62 15.33
CA GLU A 230 -0.21 -10.99 15.83
C GLU A 230 0.94 -11.09 16.84
N ASN A 231 2.15 -10.75 16.38
CA ASN A 231 3.39 -10.88 17.14
C ASN A 231 3.68 -9.67 18.05
N LEU A 232 2.79 -8.68 18.07
CA LEU A 232 2.94 -7.53 18.95
C LEU A 232 2.59 -7.91 20.40
N PRO A 233 3.37 -7.43 21.38
CA PRO A 233 3.06 -7.66 22.79
C PRO A 233 1.72 -6.99 23.15
N PRO A 234 1.00 -7.48 24.18
CA PRO A 234 -0.26 -6.86 24.65
C PRO A 234 -0.12 -5.38 24.99
N THR A 235 1.07 -4.93 25.39
CA THR A 235 1.37 -3.53 25.66
C THR A 235 1.41 -2.66 24.41
N ALA A 236 1.60 -3.23 23.20
CA ALA A 236 1.70 -2.52 21.93
C ALA A 236 0.45 -2.65 21.04
N LYS A 237 -0.64 -3.25 21.55
CA LYS A 237 -1.91 -3.37 20.83
C LYS A 237 -3.12 -3.12 21.71
N ILE A 238 -4.24 -2.74 21.10
CA ILE A 238 -5.53 -2.56 21.78
C ILE A 238 -6.68 -2.78 20.81
N ASN A 239 -7.74 -3.43 21.27
CA ASN A 239 -8.97 -3.56 20.48
C ASN A 239 -9.72 -2.22 20.47
N TYR A 240 -10.22 -1.81 19.30
CA TYR A 240 -10.96 -0.57 19.13
C TYR A 240 -12.15 -0.47 20.10
N ASP A 241 -12.93 -1.53 20.25
CA ASP A 241 -14.12 -1.52 21.09
C ASP A 241 -13.75 -1.48 22.58
N GLU A 242 -12.63 -2.12 22.98
CA GLU A 242 -12.04 -1.97 24.33
C GLU A 242 -11.72 -0.51 24.62
N PHE A 243 -11.06 0.17 23.69
CA PHE A 243 -10.74 1.59 23.86
C PHE A 243 -12.00 2.46 23.91
N THR A 244 -12.97 2.25 23.01
CA THR A 244 -14.19 3.07 23.02
C THR A 244 -15.00 2.89 24.30
N ASN A 245 -15.07 1.67 24.84
CA ASN A 245 -15.71 1.43 26.12
C ASN A 245 -14.96 2.14 27.25
N TYR A 246 -13.63 2.00 27.30
CA TYR A 246 -12.78 2.74 28.24
C TYR A 246 -12.95 4.26 28.16
N ALA A 247 -13.11 4.80 26.95
CA ALA A 247 -13.24 6.24 26.73
C ALA A 247 -14.61 6.81 27.17
N ILE A 248 -15.64 5.96 27.29
CA ILE A 248 -17.02 6.31 27.69
C ILE A 248 -17.26 6.03 29.18
N GLU A 249 -16.60 5.01 29.75
CA GLU A 249 -16.69 4.68 31.18
C GLU A 249 -15.97 5.75 32.03
N SER A 250 -16.74 6.65 32.67
CA SER A 250 -16.36 7.71 33.64
C SER A 250 -15.75 9.02 33.08
N ASP A 251 -15.53 10.04 33.95
CA ASP A 251 -14.93 11.37 33.70
C ASP A 251 -13.45 11.29 33.22
N ARG A 252 -13.19 10.49 32.19
CA ARG A 252 -11.86 10.29 31.62
C ARG A 252 -11.41 11.53 30.89
N THR A 253 -10.30 12.08 31.36
CA THR A 253 -9.62 13.20 30.74
C THR A 253 -9.09 12.83 29.35
N ASP A 254 -8.91 13.83 28.49
CA ASP A 254 -8.28 13.63 27.18
C ASP A 254 -6.83 13.09 27.33
N LEU A 255 -6.15 13.39 28.44
CA LEU A 255 -4.80 12.88 28.74
C LEU A 255 -4.79 11.38 29.02
N GLU A 256 -5.72 10.87 29.84
CA GLU A 256 -5.86 9.43 30.10
C GLU A 256 -6.16 8.65 28.81
N LYS A 257 -7.03 9.20 27.95
CA LYS A 257 -7.37 8.62 26.65
C LYS A 257 -6.15 8.56 25.71
N ARG A 258 -5.35 9.62 25.65
CA ARG A 258 -4.07 9.66 24.90
C ARG A 258 -3.10 8.61 25.43
N ASN A 259 -2.92 8.55 26.76
CA ASN A 259 -2.01 7.59 27.39
C ASN A 259 -2.44 6.13 27.15
N LYS A 260 -3.74 5.84 27.14
CA LYS A 260 -4.26 4.49 26.84
C LYS A 260 -3.95 4.05 25.41
N LEU A 261 -3.91 4.98 24.44
CA LEU A 261 -3.63 4.69 23.02
C LEU A 261 -2.17 4.83 22.62
N ARG A 262 -1.36 5.50 23.44
CA ARG A 262 0.04 5.79 23.15
C ARG A 262 0.80 4.49 22.80
N ASP A 263 1.59 4.56 21.73
CA ASP A 263 2.47 3.49 21.24
C ASP A 263 1.76 2.16 20.93
N LYS A 264 0.44 2.19 20.68
CA LYS A 264 -0.36 1.00 20.36
C LYS A 264 -0.86 0.98 18.92
N VAL A 265 -0.90 -0.22 18.35
CA VAL A 265 -1.71 -0.53 17.18
C VAL A 265 -3.16 -0.77 17.62
N ILE A 266 -4.10 -0.05 17.02
CA ILE A 266 -5.52 -0.19 17.33
C ILE A 266 -6.12 -1.09 16.27
N PHE A 267 -6.79 -2.17 16.66
CA PHE A 267 -7.41 -3.10 15.72
C PHE A 267 -8.89 -3.28 15.98
N LYS A 268 -9.65 -3.54 14.91
CA LYS A 268 -11.08 -3.84 14.96
C LYS A 268 -11.41 -5.00 14.03
N ILE A 269 -12.19 -5.93 14.53
CA ILE A 269 -12.80 -6.99 13.73
C ILE A 269 -14.30 -6.69 13.67
N GLY A 270 -14.89 -6.75 12.50
CA GLY A 270 -16.30 -6.47 12.33
C GLY A 270 -16.89 -7.06 11.07
N LYS A 271 -18.15 -6.72 10.80
CA LYS A 271 -18.88 -7.16 9.62
C LYS A 271 -19.93 -6.15 9.19
N TYR A 272 -20.23 -6.14 7.90
CA TYR A 272 -21.34 -5.40 7.29
C TYR A 272 -22.28 -6.38 6.60
N VAL A 273 -23.59 -6.07 6.66
CA VAL A 273 -24.61 -6.78 5.88
C VAL A 273 -25.02 -5.88 4.73
N HIS A 274 -24.68 -6.26 3.50
CA HIS A 274 -25.03 -5.56 2.27
C HIS A 274 -26.37 -6.10 1.72
N ASN A 275 -27.32 -5.19 1.48
CA ASN A 275 -28.67 -5.48 0.97
C ASN A 275 -29.42 -6.60 1.74
N ASN A 276 -29.18 -6.75 3.05
CA ASN A 276 -29.78 -7.78 3.91
C ASN A 276 -29.52 -9.24 3.52
N VAL A 277 -28.60 -9.50 2.58
CA VAL A 277 -28.36 -10.86 2.06
C VAL A 277 -26.89 -11.24 2.12
N LYS A 278 -25.98 -10.28 1.91
CA LYS A 278 -24.55 -10.55 1.77
C LYS A 278 -23.79 -10.06 3.00
N GLU A 279 -23.08 -10.95 3.67
CA GLU A 279 -22.17 -10.58 4.76
C GLU A 279 -20.77 -10.30 4.19
N ILE A 280 -20.18 -9.17 4.59
CA ILE A 280 -18.80 -8.81 4.30
C ILE A 280 -18.09 -8.63 5.64
N LYS A 281 -17.14 -9.49 5.95
CA LYS A 281 -16.37 -9.43 7.20
C LYS A 281 -15.12 -8.58 6.98
N TYR A 282 -14.60 -7.96 8.04
CA TYR A 282 -13.38 -7.17 7.96
C TYR A 282 -12.53 -7.26 9.22
N VAL A 283 -11.23 -7.06 9.04
CA VAL A 283 -10.29 -6.67 10.09
C VAL A 283 -9.61 -5.37 9.66
N ALA A 284 -9.52 -4.41 10.56
CA ALA A 284 -8.91 -3.11 10.33
C ALA A 284 -7.87 -2.82 11.41
N CYS A 285 -6.72 -2.28 11.03
CA CYS A 285 -5.64 -1.91 11.93
C CYS A 285 -5.19 -0.47 11.66
N PHE A 286 -5.22 0.37 12.68
CA PHE A 286 -4.76 1.74 12.64
C PHE A 286 -3.46 1.89 13.42
N VAL A 287 -2.45 2.50 12.79
CA VAL A 287 -1.17 2.83 13.43
C VAL A 287 -1.08 4.32 13.77
N PRO A 288 -0.48 4.70 14.91
CA PRO A 288 -0.38 6.10 15.31
C PRO A 288 0.41 6.99 14.33
N LYS A 289 1.51 6.45 13.82
CA LYS A 289 2.43 7.12 12.89
C LYS A 289 2.73 6.19 11.73
N ARG A 290 2.95 6.75 10.53
CA ARG A 290 3.23 5.96 9.32
C ARG A 290 4.47 5.08 9.44
N ASN A 291 5.50 5.54 10.15
CA ASN A 291 6.74 4.78 10.37
C ASN A 291 6.54 3.51 11.21
N VAL A 292 5.41 3.36 11.91
CA VAL A 292 5.10 2.15 12.68
C VAL A 292 4.97 0.94 11.77
N TRP A 293 4.51 1.09 10.52
CA TRP A 293 4.51 0.00 9.54
C TRP A 293 5.90 -0.58 9.31
N ASN A 294 6.88 0.31 9.15
CA ASN A 294 8.28 -0.06 8.98
C ASN A 294 8.83 -0.74 10.24
N LYS A 295 8.55 -0.18 11.43
CA LYS A 295 8.96 -0.78 12.71
C LYS A 295 8.39 -2.18 12.93
N ILE A 296 7.11 -2.40 12.62
CA ILE A 296 6.49 -3.73 12.71
C ILE A 296 7.14 -4.69 11.70
N SER A 297 7.43 -4.22 10.49
CA SER A 297 8.07 -5.05 9.45
C SER A 297 9.48 -5.49 9.85
N VAL A 298 10.29 -4.57 10.38
CA VAL A 298 11.64 -4.85 10.92
C VAL A 298 11.55 -5.79 12.12
N TYR A 299 10.63 -5.53 13.05
CA TYR A 299 10.43 -6.39 14.23
C TYR A 299 10.07 -7.84 13.87
N ASN A 300 9.36 -8.05 12.76
CA ASN A 300 9.01 -9.39 12.26
C ASN A 300 10.08 -9.99 11.33
N GLY A 301 11.24 -9.35 11.17
CA GLY A 301 12.32 -9.85 10.31
C GLY A 301 12.03 -9.79 8.81
N LEU A 302 11.06 -8.96 8.39
CA LEU A 302 10.66 -8.84 6.98
C LEU A 302 11.62 -7.95 6.18
N CYS A 303 12.28 -7.01 6.85
CA CYS A 303 13.29 -6.13 6.26
C CYS A 303 14.21 -5.57 7.35
N THR A 304 15.34 -4.97 6.95
CA THR A 304 16.19 -4.16 7.81
C THR A 304 15.90 -2.68 7.63
N GLU A 305 16.40 -1.83 8.56
CA GLU A 305 16.29 -0.38 8.41
C GLU A 305 17.04 0.13 7.17
N GLU A 306 18.23 -0.42 6.89
CA GLU A 306 19.02 -0.12 5.68
C GLU A 306 18.26 -0.47 4.39
N GLN A 307 17.56 -1.60 4.36
CA GLN A 307 16.73 -1.99 3.22
C GLN A 307 15.57 -1.02 2.96
N LEU A 308 15.05 -0.39 4.01
CA LEU A 308 13.98 0.62 3.90
C LEU A 308 14.48 1.98 3.42
N GLU A 309 15.79 2.21 3.38
CA GLU A 309 16.40 3.40 2.79
C GLU A 309 16.82 3.16 1.33
N ASN A 310 16.85 1.90 0.90
CA ASN A 310 17.25 1.51 -0.45
C ASN A 310 16.03 1.47 -1.40
N GLU A 311 15.95 2.45 -2.30
CA GLU A 311 14.84 2.57 -3.27
C GLU A 311 14.71 1.34 -4.18
N ASN A 312 15.82 0.78 -4.67
CA ASN A 312 15.80 -0.43 -5.50
C ASN A 312 15.27 -1.64 -4.73
N TRP A 313 15.59 -1.75 -3.44
CA TRP A 313 15.04 -2.82 -2.61
C TRP A 313 13.53 -2.65 -2.40
N ILE A 314 13.07 -1.42 -2.17
CA ILE A 314 11.64 -1.13 -2.02
C ILE A 314 10.87 -1.43 -3.31
N GLU A 315 11.42 -1.10 -4.48
CA GLU A 315 10.79 -1.38 -5.76
C GLU A 315 10.60 -2.89 -5.98
N ASN A 316 11.63 -3.69 -5.67
CA ASN A 316 11.61 -5.14 -5.90
C ASN A 316 10.91 -5.93 -4.79
N PHE A 317 11.01 -5.49 -3.53
CA PHE A 317 10.56 -6.27 -2.36
C PHE A 317 9.56 -5.53 -1.47
N GLY A 318 9.08 -4.35 -1.87
CA GLY A 318 8.14 -3.56 -1.07
C GLY A 318 6.85 -4.30 -0.70
N TYR A 319 6.51 -5.36 -1.44
CA TYR A 319 5.36 -6.22 -1.20
C TYR A 319 5.51 -7.21 -0.02
N VAL A 320 6.73 -7.41 0.51
CA VAL A 320 7.02 -8.37 1.60
C VAL A 320 6.91 -7.75 3.01
N LYS A 321 6.38 -6.53 3.12
CA LYS A 321 6.30 -5.79 4.39
C LYS A 321 4.86 -5.44 4.75
N PHE A 322 4.63 -5.14 6.03
CA PHE A 322 3.35 -4.57 6.44
C PHE A 322 3.19 -3.15 5.88
N MET A 323 2.00 -2.85 5.37
CA MET A 323 1.68 -1.55 4.79
C MET A 323 0.21 -1.19 5.02
N SER A 324 -0.10 0.10 4.95
CA SER A 324 -1.46 0.58 4.83
C SER A 324 -2.09 0.16 3.51
N GLY A 325 -3.41 0.07 3.48
CA GLY A 325 -4.14 -0.23 2.24
C GLY A 325 -5.47 -0.91 2.52
N ILE A 326 -6.26 -1.05 1.45
CA ILE A 326 -7.52 -1.79 1.45
C ILE A 326 -7.30 -3.08 0.67
N PHE A 327 -7.20 -4.18 1.40
CA PHE A 327 -6.95 -5.52 0.88
C PHE A 327 -8.24 -6.33 0.86
N SER A 328 -8.24 -7.40 0.06
CA SER A 328 -9.37 -8.31 -0.06
C SER A 328 -8.95 -9.78 0.03
N SER A 329 -9.86 -10.58 0.53
CA SER A 329 -9.79 -12.04 0.57
C SER A 329 -11.11 -12.64 0.12
N ILE A 330 -11.02 -13.85 -0.45
CA ILE A 330 -12.15 -14.60 -1.01
C ILE A 330 -12.11 -16.04 -0.51
N LYS A 331 -13.20 -16.48 0.12
CA LYS A 331 -13.38 -17.87 0.61
C LYS A 331 -12.21 -18.31 1.50
N GLY A 332 -11.69 -17.38 2.30
CA GLY A 332 -10.54 -17.61 3.17
C GLY A 332 -9.18 -17.31 2.56
N MET A 333 -9.07 -17.11 1.25
CA MET A 333 -7.77 -16.85 0.61
C MET A 333 -7.51 -15.34 0.51
N PRO A 334 -6.44 -14.82 1.15
CA PRO A 334 -6.00 -13.46 0.91
C PRO A 334 -5.44 -13.33 -0.52
N THR A 335 -5.83 -12.27 -1.22
CA THR A 335 -5.45 -12.09 -2.63
C THR A 335 -4.20 -11.23 -2.81
N GLY A 336 -3.87 -10.42 -1.81
CA GLY A 336 -2.81 -9.43 -1.91
C GLY A 336 -3.16 -8.18 -2.73
N ILE A 337 -4.32 -8.14 -3.38
CA ILE A 337 -4.78 -7.03 -4.23
C ILE A 337 -5.13 -5.83 -3.35
N VAL A 338 -4.61 -4.67 -3.73
CA VAL A 338 -4.89 -3.39 -3.10
C VAL A 338 -5.96 -2.63 -3.89
N THR A 339 -6.94 -2.09 -3.19
CA THR A 339 -7.95 -1.18 -3.74
C THR A 339 -7.61 0.25 -3.33
N ASP A 340 -7.73 1.21 -4.25
CA ASP A 340 -7.47 2.62 -3.89
C ASP A 340 -8.45 3.12 -2.84
N HIS A 341 -7.97 4.01 -1.98
CA HIS A 341 -8.84 4.62 -0.99
C HIS A 341 -9.85 5.59 -1.61
N PRO A 342 -11.05 5.73 -1.03
CA PRO A 342 -12.00 6.76 -1.43
C PRO A 342 -11.54 8.16 -1.04
N LEU A 343 -12.12 9.19 -1.68
CA LEU A 343 -11.90 10.59 -1.32
C LEU A 343 -12.55 10.92 0.05
N THR A 344 -11.74 11.45 0.96
CA THR A 344 -12.13 11.85 2.33
C THR A 344 -11.40 13.14 2.73
N GLY A 345 -12.00 13.95 3.62
CA GLY A 345 -11.43 15.24 4.06
C GLY A 345 -10.16 15.16 4.92
N TYR A 346 -9.70 13.95 5.25
CA TYR A 346 -8.52 13.67 6.07
C TYR A 346 -7.64 12.60 5.41
N ALA A 347 -7.52 12.65 4.08
CA ALA A 347 -6.92 11.57 3.29
C ALA A 347 -5.51 11.15 3.76
N GLY A 348 -4.75 12.04 4.38
CA GLY A 348 -3.42 11.73 4.93
C GLY A 348 -3.40 10.59 5.96
N TYR A 349 -4.52 10.29 6.64
CA TYR A 349 -4.62 9.17 7.59
C TYR A 349 -4.88 7.82 6.92
N TRP A 350 -5.14 7.76 5.62
CA TRP A 350 -5.22 6.46 4.92
C TRP A 350 -3.90 5.69 5.00
N ALA A 351 -2.78 6.40 4.99
CA ALA A 351 -1.45 5.83 5.19
C ALA A 351 -1.24 5.22 6.59
N ASN A 352 -2.16 5.45 7.53
CA ASN A 352 -2.16 4.87 8.87
C ASN A 352 -3.09 3.66 8.99
N LEU A 353 -3.88 3.35 7.97
CA LEU A 353 -4.96 2.37 8.06
C LEU A 353 -4.72 1.19 7.12
N PHE A 354 -4.74 0.00 7.69
CA PHE A 354 -4.85 -1.28 6.99
C PHE A 354 -6.28 -1.80 7.15
N ILE A 355 -6.88 -2.29 6.08
CA ILE A 355 -8.16 -2.99 6.10
C ILE A 355 -8.04 -4.24 5.25
N LEU A 356 -8.52 -5.38 5.75
CA LEU A 356 -8.71 -6.60 4.99
C LEU A 356 -10.21 -6.95 5.01
N PHE A 357 -10.81 -7.05 3.83
CA PHE A 357 -12.19 -7.49 3.65
C PHE A 357 -12.24 -8.96 3.20
N GLU A 358 -13.10 -9.76 3.85
CA GLU A 358 -13.48 -11.09 3.38
C GLU A 358 -14.86 -11.03 2.74
N ASP A 359 -14.92 -11.41 1.47
CA ASP A 359 -16.15 -11.44 0.67
C ASP A 359 -16.12 -12.63 -0.30
N SER A 360 -16.93 -13.64 0.03
CA SER A 360 -17.02 -14.90 -0.73
C SER A 360 -17.62 -14.76 -2.12
N SER A 361 -18.23 -13.61 -2.44
CA SER A 361 -18.87 -13.35 -3.73
C SER A 361 -18.02 -12.50 -4.68
N LEU A 362 -16.79 -12.16 -4.28
CA LEU A 362 -15.86 -11.47 -5.17
C LEU A 362 -15.60 -12.29 -6.43
N LYS A 363 -15.48 -11.61 -7.56
CA LYS A 363 -15.08 -12.21 -8.82
C LYS A 363 -13.89 -11.44 -9.36
N PHE A 364 -12.81 -12.15 -9.62
CA PHE A 364 -11.56 -11.56 -10.12
C PHE A 364 -11.40 -11.84 -11.62
N ASP A 365 -10.71 -10.94 -12.30
CA ASP A 365 -10.20 -11.22 -13.64
C ASP A 365 -9.14 -12.33 -13.62
N ILE A 366 -8.76 -12.82 -14.81
CA ILE A 366 -7.72 -13.86 -14.91
C ILE A 366 -6.45 -13.37 -14.21
N GLY A 367 -5.81 -14.25 -13.45
CA GLY A 367 -4.59 -13.92 -12.70
C GLY A 367 -4.77 -12.91 -11.56
N ARG A 368 -6.00 -12.60 -11.13
CA ARG A 368 -6.25 -11.80 -9.92
C ARG A 368 -5.62 -10.40 -9.95
N LYS A 369 -5.56 -9.78 -11.13
CA LYS A 369 -4.91 -8.47 -11.32
C LYS A 369 -5.55 -7.32 -10.52
N SER A 370 -6.88 -7.29 -10.44
CA SER A 370 -7.60 -6.13 -9.94
C SER A 370 -9.03 -6.45 -9.54
N LEU A 371 -9.59 -5.59 -8.69
CA LEU A 371 -11.02 -5.51 -8.41
C LEU A 371 -11.63 -4.37 -9.23
N HIS A 372 -12.61 -4.69 -10.07
CA HIS A 372 -13.25 -3.70 -10.93
C HIS A 372 -14.77 -3.57 -10.67
N GLY A 373 -15.31 -2.44 -11.11
CA GLY A 373 -16.74 -2.18 -11.16
C GLY A 373 -17.42 -2.07 -9.79
N ARG A 374 -18.60 -2.68 -9.69
CA ARG A 374 -19.53 -2.51 -8.55
C ARG A 374 -18.98 -3.07 -7.24
N GLN A 375 -18.21 -4.16 -7.28
CA GLN A 375 -17.67 -4.80 -6.08
C GLN A 375 -16.60 -3.92 -5.42
N ALA A 376 -15.66 -3.38 -6.20
CA ALA A 376 -14.67 -2.43 -5.70
C ALA A 376 -15.32 -1.20 -5.05
N LYS A 377 -16.40 -0.67 -5.66
CA LYS A 377 -17.14 0.47 -5.11
C LYS A 377 -17.75 0.15 -3.73
N ILE A 378 -18.37 -1.01 -3.57
CA ILE A 378 -18.96 -1.45 -2.29
C ILE A 378 -17.88 -1.51 -1.20
N LEU A 379 -16.71 -2.09 -1.50
CA LEU A 379 -15.61 -2.16 -0.54
C LEU A 379 -15.06 -0.77 -0.20
N LYS A 380 -14.94 0.13 -1.18
CA LYS A 380 -14.53 1.54 -0.95
C LYS A 380 -15.52 2.27 -0.04
N ASP A 381 -16.83 2.05 -0.21
CA ASP A 381 -17.86 2.67 0.64
C ASP A 381 -17.75 2.17 2.09
N TYR A 382 -17.58 0.86 2.32
CA TYR A 382 -17.36 0.32 3.67
C TYR A 382 -16.02 0.74 4.28
N ALA A 383 -14.95 0.81 3.47
CA ALA A 383 -13.67 1.33 3.93
C ALA A 383 -13.80 2.78 4.43
N LYS A 384 -14.57 3.62 3.72
CA LYS A 384 -14.86 5.00 4.14
C LYS A 384 -15.57 5.05 5.48
N MET A 385 -16.51 4.13 5.73
CA MET A 385 -17.20 4.03 7.02
C MET A 385 -16.23 3.68 8.14
N ILE A 386 -15.44 2.62 7.98
CA ILE A 386 -14.40 2.21 8.94
C ILE A 386 -13.44 3.37 9.22
N PHE A 387 -12.95 4.03 8.17
CA PHE A 387 -12.05 5.16 8.27
C PHE A 387 -12.64 6.30 9.10
N ASN A 388 -13.91 6.67 8.85
CA ASN A 388 -14.59 7.71 9.60
C ASN A 388 -14.78 7.34 11.08
N ASP A 389 -14.99 6.06 11.41
CA ASP A 389 -15.09 5.60 12.80
C ASP A 389 -13.76 5.81 13.55
N TYR A 390 -12.63 5.44 12.91
CA TYR A 390 -11.29 5.72 13.45
C TYR A 390 -11.02 7.22 13.58
N LEU A 391 -11.39 8.03 12.59
CA LEU A 391 -11.21 9.49 12.67
C LEU A 391 -11.94 10.10 13.87
N ARG A 392 -13.20 9.70 14.09
CA ARG A 392 -14.05 10.25 15.15
C ARG A 392 -13.56 9.85 16.54
N SER A 393 -13.19 8.58 16.71
CA SER A 393 -12.97 8.00 18.03
C SER A 393 -11.50 7.94 18.44
N ILE A 394 -10.57 7.85 17.47
CA ILE A 394 -9.17 7.52 17.73
C ILE A 394 -8.25 8.70 17.41
N VAL A 395 -8.40 9.31 16.22
CA VAL A 395 -7.42 10.29 15.70
C VAL A 395 -7.27 11.50 16.62
N LYS A 396 -8.34 11.95 17.28
CA LYS A 396 -8.28 13.05 18.28
C LYS A 396 -7.23 12.81 19.39
N TYR A 397 -7.04 11.55 19.78
CA TYR A 397 -6.19 11.15 20.92
C TYR A 397 -4.80 10.64 20.49
N ILE A 398 -4.56 10.55 19.19
CA ILE A 398 -3.27 10.19 18.61
C ILE A 398 -2.57 11.42 18.01
N SER A 399 -3.36 12.39 17.55
CA SER A 399 -2.87 13.67 17.01
C SER A 399 -2.43 14.56 18.17
N GLY A 400 -1.13 14.75 18.29
CA GLY A 400 -0.49 15.40 19.43
C GLY A 400 0.18 14.33 20.26
N GLU A 401 1.51 14.24 20.12
CA GLU A 401 2.31 13.58 21.12
C GLU A 401 1.89 14.18 22.48
N PRO A 402 1.50 13.36 23.48
CA PRO A 402 1.80 13.81 24.82
C PRO A 402 3.32 13.90 24.80
N GLU A 403 3.85 15.12 24.71
CA GLU A 403 5.25 15.32 25.02
C GLU A 403 5.50 14.54 26.32
N PRO A 404 6.59 13.75 26.42
CA PRO A 404 7.02 13.36 27.74
C PRO A 404 7.00 14.65 28.56
N THR A 405 6.49 14.60 29.79
CA THR A 405 6.72 15.69 30.72
C THR A 405 8.22 15.74 31.01
N THR A 406 9.04 16.14 30.03
CA THR A 406 10.11 17.08 30.28
C THR A 406 9.40 18.23 30.95
N GLU A 407 9.66 18.41 32.24
CA GLU A 407 9.39 19.69 32.87
C GLU A 407 9.91 20.73 31.88
N TRP A 408 8.99 21.54 31.35
CA TRP A 408 9.36 22.63 30.46
C TRP A 408 10.35 23.48 31.25
N ASP A 409 11.63 23.36 30.89
CA ASP A 409 12.68 24.11 31.54
C ASP A 409 12.65 25.50 30.93
N ARG A 410 12.07 26.41 31.69
CA ARG A 410 12.00 27.82 31.32
C ARG A 410 13.40 28.35 31.05
N ASP A 411 14.40 27.97 31.84
CA ASP A 411 15.72 28.56 31.75
C ASP A 411 16.44 28.09 30.48
N GLU A 412 16.31 26.81 30.11
CA GLU A 412 16.81 26.27 28.84
C GLU A 412 16.16 26.96 27.62
N ALA A 413 14.84 27.17 27.65
CA ALA A 413 14.14 27.88 26.57
C ALA A 413 14.57 29.34 26.43
N PHE A 414 14.87 30.02 27.54
CA PHE A 414 15.38 31.40 27.51
C PHE A 414 16.85 31.45 27.08
N GLU A 415 17.68 30.48 27.42
CA GLU A 415 19.06 30.35 26.93
C GLU A 415 19.10 30.19 25.39
N GLU A 416 18.22 29.36 24.82
CA GLU A 416 18.08 29.21 23.37
C GLU A 416 17.69 30.55 22.72
N ILE A 417 16.70 31.26 23.28
CA ILE A 417 16.28 32.57 22.79
C ILE A 417 17.41 33.60 22.87
N GLU A 418 18.17 33.62 23.96
CA GLU A 418 19.32 34.52 24.13
C GLU A 418 20.41 34.28 23.09
N SER A 419 20.62 33.02 22.70
CA SER A 419 21.58 32.63 21.66
C SER A 419 21.17 33.06 20.23
N MET A 420 19.90 33.36 20.01
CA MET A 420 19.41 33.82 18.71
C MET A 420 19.95 35.21 18.37
N LEU A 421 20.25 35.42 17.08
CA LEU A 421 20.65 36.72 16.55
C LEU A 421 19.54 37.76 16.75
N ASP A 422 19.93 38.97 17.14
CA ASP A 422 19.02 40.11 17.23
C ASP A 422 18.62 40.62 15.83
N LEU A 423 17.42 41.19 15.73
CA LEU A 423 16.84 41.73 14.51
C LEU A 423 17.33 43.15 14.19
N ASP A 424 17.60 43.96 15.23
CA ASP A 424 18.10 45.34 15.15
C ASP A 424 17.31 46.32 14.26
N ALA A 425 15.99 46.10 14.08
CA ALA A 425 15.11 47.02 13.35
C ALA A 425 14.56 48.13 14.27
N LYS A 426 14.98 49.39 14.07
CA LYS A 426 14.70 50.56 14.95
C LYS A 426 13.21 50.83 15.23
N GLU A 427 12.32 50.44 14.34
CA GLU A 427 10.87 50.72 14.40
C GLU A 427 10.03 49.47 14.77
N ILE A 428 10.68 48.37 15.12
CA ILE A 428 10.07 47.07 15.43
C ILE A 428 10.48 46.67 16.86
N LYS A 429 9.52 46.28 17.68
CA LYS A 429 9.72 45.83 19.07
C LYS A 429 10.07 44.35 19.15
N PHE A 430 9.71 43.54 18.15
CA PHE A 430 10.17 42.16 18.05
C PHE A 430 11.70 42.12 17.93
N ARG A 431 12.39 41.52 18.91
CA ARG A 431 13.84 41.68 19.06
C ARG A 431 14.69 40.63 18.36
N LYS A 432 14.18 39.41 18.21
CA LYS A 432 14.95 38.27 17.69
C LYS A 432 14.65 38.03 16.22
N ASN A 433 15.65 37.53 15.51
CA ASN A 433 15.52 37.16 14.11
C ASN A 433 14.47 36.04 13.95
N PRO A 434 13.48 36.16 13.04
CA PRO A 434 12.40 35.19 12.89
C PRO A 434 12.80 33.93 12.12
N LYS A 435 14.08 33.77 11.77
CA LYS A 435 14.61 32.67 10.96
C LYS A 435 14.05 31.33 11.45
N ASP A 436 13.47 30.57 10.52
CA ASP A 436 12.88 29.25 10.72
C ASP A 436 11.56 29.18 11.53
N GLN A 437 10.99 30.32 11.98
CA GLN A 437 9.73 30.36 12.73
C GLN A 437 8.63 31.16 12.01
N GLU A 438 7.62 30.48 11.45
CA GLU A 438 6.50 31.10 10.73
C GLU A 438 5.68 32.06 11.61
N ALA A 439 5.47 31.70 12.87
CA ALA A 439 4.75 32.55 13.83
C ALA A 439 5.48 33.88 14.09
N SER A 440 6.81 33.87 14.12
CA SER A 440 7.62 35.08 14.28
C SER A 440 7.57 35.97 13.03
N VAL A 441 7.54 35.37 11.82
CA VAL A 441 7.31 36.10 10.56
C VAL A 441 5.92 36.77 10.56
N ALA A 442 4.88 36.05 10.97
CA ALA A 442 3.55 36.61 11.10
C ALA A 442 3.51 37.76 12.13
N ALA A 443 4.16 37.60 13.28
CA ALA A 443 4.25 38.64 14.30
C ALA A 443 4.91 39.92 13.77
N LEU A 444 6.03 39.78 13.03
CA LEU A 444 6.71 40.91 12.39
C LEU A 444 5.84 41.60 11.35
N PHE A 445 5.11 40.85 10.54
CA PHE A 445 4.19 41.43 9.58
C PHE A 445 3.08 42.25 10.24
N PHE A 446 2.45 41.72 11.29
CA PHE A 446 1.45 42.48 12.04
C PHE A 446 2.05 43.70 12.74
N GLU A 447 3.29 43.63 13.19
CA GLU A 447 3.99 44.78 13.74
C GLU A 447 4.29 45.85 12.69
N CYS A 448 4.68 45.45 11.47
CA CYS A 448 4.83 46.36 10.33
C CYS A 448 3.51 47.03 9.92
N ILE A 449 2.37 46.36 10.11
CA ILE A 449 1.06 46.98 9.95
C ILE A 449 0.79 47.96 11.09
N GLY A 450 1.03 47.52 12.34
CA GLY A 450 0.75 48.30 13.55
C GLY A 450 1.58 49.58 13.66
N ASN A 451 2.81 49.59 13.14
CA ASN A 451 3.67 50.78 13.10
C ASN A 451 3.50 51.62 11.82
N GLY A 452 2.64 51.20 10.90
CA GLY A 452 2.33 51.94 9.68
C GLY A 452 3.32 51.77 8.53
N LYS A 453 4.34 50.90 8.63
CA LYS A 453 5.22 50.55 7.50
C LYS A 453 4.46 49.87 6.35
N ILE A 454 3.43 49.07 6.68
CA ILE A 454 2.52 48.45 5.71
C ILE A 454 1.10 48.93 6.01
N SER A 455 0.67 50.01 5.36
CA SER A 455 -0.63 50.66 5.65
C SER A 455 -1.77 50.21 4.73
N ASP A 456 -1.46 49.67 3.55
CA ASP A 456 -2.46 49.43 2.51
C ASP A 456 -3.18 48.07 2.61
N ILE A 457 -2.61 47.14 3.41
CA ILE A 457 -3.16 45.80 3.63
C ILE A 457 -3.90 45.80 4.97
N ILE A 458 -5.19 45.43 4.93
CA ILE A 458 -6.07 45.36 6.10
C ILE A 458 -6.35 43.89 6.41
N PRO A 459 -5.74 43.30 7.46
CA PRO A 459 -6.07 41.96 7.93
C PRO A 459 -7.53 41.85 8.35
N LEU A 460 -8.19 40.74 8.01
CA LEU A 460 -9.57 40.47 8.40
C LEU A 460 -9.70 39.29 9.36
N TYR A 461 -8.99 38.19 9.07
CA TYR A 461 -9.10 36.96 9.84
C TYR A 461 -7.83 36.10 9.69
N ALA A 462 -7.20 35.78 10.81
CA ALA A 462 -6.09 34.82 10.89
C ALA A 462 -6.63 33.47 11.40
N GLY A 463 -6.40 32.39 10.65
CA GLY A 463 -7.07 31.11 10.88
C GLY A 463 -6.11 29.99 11.24
N TYR A 464 -5.97 29.65 12.52
CA TYR A 464 -5.11 28.54 12.99
C TYR A 464 -5.54 27.14 12.52
N ARG A 465 -6.80 26.98 12.06
CA ARG A 465 -7.35 25.73 11.49
C ARG A 465 -7.92 25.93 10.08
N GLY A 466 -7.63 27.07 9.46
CA GLY A 466 -8.08 27.39 8.10
C GLY A 466 -7.21 26.70 7.05
N LYS A 467 -7.67 26.71 5.80
CA LYS A 467 -6.84 26.28 4.64
C LYS A 467 -5.65 27.21 4.39
N TYR A 468 -5.80 28.49 4.75
CA TYR A 468 -4.86 29.58 4.54
C TYR A 468 -4.65 30.35 5.84
N ASP A 469 -3.47 30.94 5.99
CA ASP A 469 -3.05 31.56 7.24
C ASP A 469 -3.80 32.87 7.52
N LEU A 470 -3.94 33.72 6.50
CA LEU A 470 -4.52 35.05 6.65
C LEU A 470 -5.41 35.46 5.46
N TYR A 471 -6.61 35.95 5.78
CA TYR A 471 -7.48 36.65 4.85
C TYR A 471 -7.39 38.15 5.11
N ALA A 472 -7.13 38.93 4.05
CA ALA A 472 -6.95 40.38 4.13
C ALA A 472 -7.68 41.12 3.00
N LYS A 473 -7.66 42.45 3.05
CA LYS A 473 -8.12 43.34 1.99
C LYS A 473 -7.05 44.33 1.59
N TRP A 474 -7.03 44.67 0.32
CA TRP A 474 -6.31 45.81 -0.22
C TRP A 474 -7.26 46.62 -1.11
N GLY A 475 -7.68 47.80 -0.65
CA GLY A 475 -8.76 48.56 -1.26
C GLY A 475 -10.06 47.75 -1.35
N ARG A 476 -10.52 47.45 -2.57
CA ARG A 476 -11.69 46.58 -2.83
C ARG A 476 -11.34 45.11 -3.08
N LYS A 477 -10.05 44.77 -3.22
CA LYS A 477 -9.59 43.40 -3.48
C LYS A 477 -9.53 42.61 -2.17
N LYS A 478 -9.92 41.34 -2.23
CA LYS A 478 -9.71 40.36 -1.16
C LYS A 478 -8.41 39.64 -1.44
N LEU A 479 -7.62 39.38 -0.41
CA LEU A 479 -6.32 38.74 -0.49
C LEU A 479 -6.31 37.48 0.38
N VAL A 480 -5.72 36.42 -0.16
CA VAL A 480 -5.30 35.22 0.57
C VAL A 480 -3.78 35.29 0.74
N ILE A 481 -3.34 35.26 1.99
CA ILE A 481 -1.96 35.49 2.40
C ILE A 481 -1.46 34.28 3.19
N GLU A 482 -0.26 33.81 2.82
CA GLU A 482 0.43 32.72 3.48
C GLU A 482 1.75 33.15 4.11
N PHE A 483 2.06 32.65 5.30
CA PHE A 483 3.33 32.91 5.98
C PHE A 483 4.28 31.74 5.78
N LYS A 484 5.54 32.06 5.47
CA LYS A 484 6.61 31.07 5.37
C LYS A 484 7.89 31.58 5.99
N SER A 485 8.48 30.80 6.90
CA SER A 485 9.77 31.15 7.48
C SER A 485 10.89 31.12 6.44
N ARG A 486 10.82 30.16 5.51
CA ARG A 486 11.60 30.12 4.27
C ARG A 486 10.68 29.94 3.08
N LEU A 487 10.90 30.69 2.01
CA LEU A 487 10.01 30.67 0.86
C LEU A 487 9.89 29.27 0.24
N LYS A 488 11.00 28.50 0.14
CA LYS A 488 11.00 27.11 -0.38
C LYS A 488 10.04 26.16 0.33
N ASN A 489 9.63 26.46 1.57
CA ASN A 489 8.71 25.58 2.32
C ASN A 489 7.31 25.53 1.68
N ILE A 490 6.95 26.50 0.81
CA ILE A 490 5.72 26.45 0.03
C ILE A 490 5.68 25.27 -0.97
N ILE A 491 6.85 24.73 -1.36
CA ILE A 491 6.94 23.62 -2.31
C ILE A 491 6.18 22.40 -1.80
N LYS A 492 6.29 22.11 -0.50
CA LYS A 492 5.61 20.99 0.14
C LYS A 492 4.09 21.17 0.09
N ASP A 493 3.61 22.39 0.38
CA ASP A 493 2.19 22.70 0.40
C ASP A 493 1.54 22.53 -1.00
N PHE A 494 2.29 22.83 -2.07
CA PHE A 494 1.85 22.61 -3.45
C PHE A 494 1.93 21.14 -3.89
N ASN A 495 3.03 20.44 -3.61
CA ASN A 495 3.19 19.02 -3.96
C ASN A 495 2.16 18.12 -3.27
N ASP A 496 1.84 18.42 -2.01
CA ASP A 496 0.85 17.67 -1.22
C ASP A 496 -0.61 18.09 -1.58
N ALA A 497 -0.79 18.99 -2.55
CA ALA A 497 -2.07 19.59 -2.95
C ALA A 497 -2.88 20.19 -1.78
N GLN A 498 -2.20 20.60 -0.70
CA GLN A 498 -2.83 21.23 0.45
C GLN A 498 -3.30 22.65 0.10
N LYS A 499 -2.50 23.35 -0.72
CA LYS A 499 -2.77 24.71 -1.21
C LYS A 499 -2.67 24.76 -2.72
N LEU A 500 -3.48 25.61 -3.34
CA LEU A 500 -3.49 25.79 -4.79
C LEU A 500 -2.83 27.12 -5.16
N PHE A 501 -1.98 27.10 -6.19
CA PHE A 501 -1.19 28.26 -6.61
C PHE A 501 -2.08 29.46 -6.95
N ASP A 502 -3.19 29.21 -7.64
CA ASP A 502 -4.15 30.19 -8.14
C ASP A 502 -5.10 30.74 -7.06
N GLU A 503 -5.14 30.11 -5.88
CA GLU A 503 -5.90 30.57 -4.72
C GLU A 503 -5.10 31.51 -3.80
N ILE A 504 -3.76 31.48 -3.85
CA ILE A 504 -2.90 32.36 -3.05
C ILE A 504 -2.65 33.66 -3.82
N ASP A 505 -2.80 34.80 -3.14
CA ASP A 505 -2.47 36.11 -3.73
C ASP A 505 -1.08 36.59 -3.33
N CYS A 506 -0.66 36.26 -2.11
CA CYS A 506 0.56 36.79 -1.51
C CYS A 506 1.21 35.78 -0.56
N ILE A 507 2.54 35.73 -0.57
CA ILE A 507 3.35 35.02 0.42
C ILE A 507 4.19 36.05 1.18
N ILE A 508 4.26 35.89 2.50
CA ILE A 508 5.07 36.71 3.38
C ILE A 508 6.15 35.82 3.98
N CYS A 509 7.39 36.20 3.76
CA CYS A 509 8.54 35.45 4.25
C CYS A 509 9.60 36.36 4.84
N TRP A 510 10.49 35.78 5.64
CA TRP A 510 11.60 36.53 6.21
C TRP A 510 12.53 37.05 5.12
N ASP A 511 13.06 36.17 4.26
CA ASP A 511 13.94 36.51 3.15
C ASP A 511 13.72 35.60 1.94
N VAL A 512 14.04 36.12 0.74
CA VAL A 512 14.13 35.34 -0.49
C VAL A 512 15.59 35.07 -0.82
N SER A 513 16.05 33.85 -0.54
CA SER A 513 17.45 33.44 -0.75
C SER A 513 17.70 32.83 -2.14
N ASP A 514 18.97 32.70 -2.54
CA ASP A 514 19.35 31.99 -3.76
C ASP A 514 18.97 30.50 -3.69
N GLU A 515 19.02 29.90 -2.49
CA GLU A 515 18.57 28.52 -2.27
C GLU A 515 17.06 28.37 -2.57
N ASP A 516 16.24 29.36 -2.19
CA ASP A 516 14.81 29.36 -2.50
C ASP A 516 14.56 29.42 -4.00
N ARG A 517 15.33 30.24 -4.73
CA ARG A 517 15.26 30.38 -6.19
C ARG A 517 15.58 29.07 -6.88
N ASP A 518 16.68 28.42 -6.50
CA ASP A 518 17.12 27.16 -7.10
C ASP A 518 16.12 26.03 -6.85
N MET A 519 15.59 25.94 -5.63
CA MET A 519 14.64 24.89 -5.25
C MET A 519 13.28 25.05 -5.94
N LEU A 520 12.74 26.28 -6.01
CA LEU A 520 11.47 26.54 -6.67
C LEU A 520 11.54 26.33 -8.18
N ARG A 521 12.65 26.71 -8.81
CA ARG A 521 12.89 26.48 -10.24
C ARG A 521 13.03 25.00 -10.56
N THR A 522 13.87 24.28 -9.81
CA THR A 522 14.20 22.88 -10.12
C THR A 522 13.04 21.93 -9.83
N ARG A 523 12.29 22.16 -8.74
CA ARG A 523 11.24 21.22 -8.32
C ARG A 523 9.85 21.52 -8.88
N LEU A 524 9.53 22.79 -9.12
CA LEU A 524 8.18 23.21 -9.53
C LEU A 524 8.14 24.00 -10.85
N GLY A 525 9.29 24.30 -11.46
CA GLY A 525 9.33 25.17 -12.64
C GLY A 525 8.83 26.58 -12.38
N ILE A 526 8.91 27.04 -11.13
CA ILE A 526 8.48 28.39 -10.72
C ILE A 526 9.68 29.34 -10.81
N GLU A 527 9.50 30.44 -11.51
CA GLU A 527 10.49 31.51 -11.60
C GLU A 527 10.18 32.61 -10.58
N ILE A 528 11.23 33.14 -9.93
CA ILE A 528 11.14 34.27 -9.01
C ILE A 528 11.70 35.49 -9.71
N GLU A 529 10.87 36.50 -9.91
CA GLU A 529 11.31 37.78 -10.47
C GLU A 529 11.23 38.88 -9.41
N GLU A 530 12.29 39.67 -9.29
CA GLU A 530 12.30 40.87 -8.45
C GLU A 530 11.49 42.00 -9.10
N ILE A 531 10.68 42.69 -8.31
CA ILE A 531 9.84 43.78 -8.80
C ILE A 531 10.67 45.07 -8.75
N ALA A 532 11.13 45.53 -9.91
CA ALA A 532 11.80 46.82 -10.02
C ALA A 532 10.79 47.98 -9.87
N PRO A 533 11.09 49.01 -9.07
CA PRO A 533 10.22 50.19 -8.96
C PRO A 533 10.25 50.97 -10.28
N ASN A 534 9.16 50.94 -11.04
CA ASN A 534 9.02 51.73 -12.27
C ASN A 534 8.44 53.12 -11.97
N ILE A 535 9.31 54.13 -12.02
CA ILE A 535 8.99 55.54 -11.73
C ILE A 535 7.92 56.11 -12.69
N LEU A 536 7.71 55.48 -13.86
CA LEU A 536 6.85 55.98 -14.93
C LEU A 536 5.50 55.24 -15.07
N SER A 537 5.29 54.11 -14.37
CA SER A 537 4.04 53.35 -14.50
C SER A 537 3.08 53.59 -13.32
N GLN A 538 2.05 54.41 -13.51
CA GLN A 538 0.92 54.56 -12.57
C GLN A 538 -0.06 53.37 -12.61
N ARG A 539 0.28 52.23 -13.22
CA ARG A 539 -0.58 51.04 -13.24
C ARG A 539 -0.37 50.20 -11.98
N THR A 540 -1.15 50.52 -10.95
CA THR A 540 -1.34 49.79 -9.70
C THR A 540 -2.00 48.43 -9.91
N GLN A 541 -1.26 47.42 -10.39
CA GLN A 541 -1.73 46.02 -10.34
C GLN A 541 -0.93 45.11 -9.40
N THR A 542 0.18 45.58 -8.85
CA THR A 542 1.00 44.85 -7.88
C THR A 542 0.49 45.07 -6.45
N ILE A 543 0.51 44.03 -5.61
CA ILE A 543 0.19 44.17 -4.18
C ILE A 543 1.21 45.14 -3.55
N PRO A 544 0.80 46.08 -2.68
CA PRO A 544 1.71 47.03 -2.05
C PRO A 544 2.86 46.34 -1.31
N HIS A 545 4.04 46.95 -1.34
CA HIS A 545 5.27 46.43 -0.72
C HIS A 545 5.74 45.06 -1.25
N SER A 546 5.21 44.60 -2.38
CA SER A 546 5.72 43.40 -3.04
C SER A 546 7.14 43.63 -3.54
N THR A 547 8.04 42.75 -3.11
CA THR A 547 9.46 42.77 -3.46
C THR A 547 9.75 41.85 -4.63
N HIS A 548 9.01 40.74 -4.73
CA HIS A 548 9.16 39.75 -5.79
C HIS A 548 7.79 39.25 -6.25
N LYS A 549 7.77 38.50 -7.35
CA LYS A 549 6.62 37.74 -7.84
C LYS A 549 7.06 36.34 -8.27
N LEU A 550 6.23 35.36 -7.98
CA LEU A 550 6.36 33.99 -8.45
C LEU A 550 5.57 33.81 -9.75
N LEU A 551 6.22 33.23 -10.75
CA LEU A 551 5.65 32.95 -12.05
C LEU A 551 5.70 31.44 -12.31
N LEU A 552 4.53 30.85 -12.56
CA LEU A 552 4.39 29.46 -12.95
C LEU A 552 4.00 29.39 -14.43
N SER A 553 4.72 28.59 -15.22
CA SER A 553 4.48 28.46 -16.66
C SER A 553 3.02 28.04 -16.95
N GLY A 554 2.33 28.81 -17.80
CA GLY A 554 0.93 28.56 -18.17
C GLY A 554 -0.12 29.27 -17.31
N PHE A 555 0.26 29.95 -16.22
CA PHE A 555 -0.66 30.74 -15.40
C PHE A 555 -0.57 32.24 -15.71
N THR A 556 -1.71 32.92 -15.73
CA THR A 556 -1.79 34.36 -16.02
C THR A 556 -1.72 35.25 -14.77
N LYS A 557 -1.88 34.67 -13.57
CA LYS A 557 -1.88 35.38 -12.29
C LYS A 557 -0.63 35.02 -11.48
N PRO A 558 0.25 35.98 -11.16
CA PRO A 558 1.40 35.73 -10.28
C PRO A 558 0.98 35.68 -8.81
N ILE A 559 1.79 35.01 -7.98
CA ILE A 559 1.77 35.18 -6.52
C ILE A 559 2.80 36.25 -6.15
N TYR A 560 2.40 37.24 -5.35
CA TYR A 560 3.33 38.28 -4.90
C TYR A 560 4.05 37.88 -3.61
N ILE A 561 5.27 38.39 -3.42
CA ILE A 561 6.07 38.11 -2.22
C ILE A 561 6.43 39.41 -1.48
N LEU A 562 6.17 39.42 -0.18
CA LEU A 562 6.71 40.41 0.75
C LEU A 562 7.90 39.77 1.48
N ASP A 563 9.09 40.21 1.12
CA ASP A 563 10.35 39.90 1.80
C ASP A 563 10.50 40.90 2.95
N LEU A 564 10.22 40.43 4.17
CA LEU A 564 10.20 41.31 5.34
C LEU A 564 11.59 41.87 5.66
N LYS A 565 12.66 41.14 5.36
CA LYS A 565 14.02 41.63 5.53
C LYS A 565 14.28 42.85 4.65
N LYS A 566 13.92 42.80 3.37
CA LYS A 566 14.01 43.96 2.46
C LYS A 566 13.09 45.13 2.83
N ILE A 567 11.98 44.87 3.51
CA ILE A 567 11.03 45.92 3.95
C ILE A 567 11.54 46.62 5.23
N LEU A 568 12.34 45.93 6.04
CA LEU A 568 12.88 46.42 7.31
C LEU A 568 14.26 47.05 7.19
N GLU A 569 15.03 46.69 6.15
CA GLU A 569 16.24 47.40 5.69
C GLU A 569 15.90 48.78 5.10
#